data_AF-A0A2Z5UUN0-F1
#
_entry.id   AF-A0A2Z5UUN0-F1
#
_cell.length_a   1.000
_cell.length_b   1.000
_cell.length_c   1.000
_cell.angle_alpha   90.00
_cell.angle_beta   90.00
_cell.angle_gamma   90.00
#
_symmetry.space_group_name_H-M   'P 1'
#
loop_
_entity.id
_entity.type
_entity.pdbx_description
1 polymer ?
#
loop_
_entity_poly.entity_id
_entity_poly.type
_entity_poly.pdbx_seq_one_letter_code
_entity_poly.pdbx_strand_id
1 'polypeptide(L)'
;MWNITTLSEKTQIPTEKLEILRTLTECLSYIELQYKHLPISDAQLKDIQTLLAECLGDMDMNTKIDSLTNQSPNDTGISSNTIAFIKTFTYRTRHLSKIANDLDTIFERFQQAKSGKLLKAHEKITLEQYGILYDLAHLNPYVKLMDAVKLIFDNETLEQLLCITNNAQTIIGHLDDTFAQSFKMPIGSVVFNNTSARALIHQTHLNFFDKLTAFVTKFDHVSKGILSSEGINKISHIIPTYKEEELTLHEYLYSDIYKIKLEKMIAPSSQKILKEKLGDNWLKQLEDAYSIIEGKLHDKASAQYLHFTANMNNRKAIEIATTWLQGGHKNLFFRDHSNEDFRDHFFNHFFSDSSNKPETRILCSQFVGISLIAAVQELNLQINEALTKKGVTELPKNIIKSPISKREKLYLLTPERLLDAMKKRGVLEKVPMPAEVSKFIAKNVI
;
A
#
# COMPACT_ATOMS: atom_id res chain seq x y z
N MET A 1 18.67 33.88 15.64
CA MET A 1 18.64 33.96 14.17
C MET A 1 20.05 33.95 13.62
N TRP A 2 20.39 32.94 12.83
CA TRP A 2 21.66 32.85 12.12
C TRP A 2 21.76 33.95 11.06
N ASN A 3 22.98 34.43 10.82
CA ASN A 3 23.27 35.25 9.66
C ASN A 3 22.94 34.45 8.39
N ILE A 4 22.25 35.08 7.44
CA ILE A 4 21.83 34.42 6.21
C ILE A 4 23.01 33.92 5.36
N THR A 5 24.17 34.56 5.42
CA THR A 5 25.40 34.08 4.78
C THR A 5 25.81 32.73 5.36
N THR A 6 25.78 32.57 6.68
CA THR A 6 26.07 31.29 7.35
C THR A 6 25.05 30.21 6.97
N LEU A 7 23.79 30.58 6.81
CA LEU A 7 22.74 29.67 6.37
C LEU A 7 22.97 29.22 4.91
N SER A 8 23.37 30.16 4.05
CA SER A 8 23.71 29.90 2.65
C SER A 8 24.89 28.96 2.52
N GLU A 9 25.97 29.19 3.28
CA GLU A 9 27.15 28.31 3.31
C GLU A 9 26.81 26.88 3.76
N LYS A 10 25.97 26.74 4.78
CA LYS A 10 25.59 25.42 5.34
C LYS A 10 24.67 24.63 4.41
N THR A 11 23.72 25.30 3.77
CA THR A 11 22.70 24.65 2.94
C THR A 11 23.07 24.60 1.47
N GLN A 12 24.04 25.41 1.04
CA GLN A 12 24.37 25.68 -0.37
C GLN A 12 23.17 26.25 -1.16
N ILE A 13 22.23 26.91 -0.47
CA ILE A 13 21.13 27.66 -1.06
C ILE A 13 21.57 29.14 -1.13
N PRO A 14 21.46 29.82 -2.28
CA PRO A 14 21.80 31.24 -2.39
C PRO A 14 21.05 32.10 -1.38
N THR A 15 21.74 33.11 -0.83
CA THR A 15 21.18 34.07 0.15
C THR A 15 19.86 34.67 -0.32
N GLU A 16 19.74 35.03 -1.59
CA GLU A 16 18.52 35.59 -2.18
C GLU A 16 17.33 34.63 -2.05
N LYS A 17 17.52 33.35 -2.39
CA LYS A 17 16.49 32.32 -2.25
C LYS A 17 16.10 32.09 -0.80
N LEU A 18 17.06 32.17 0.13
CA LEU A 18 16.79 32.05 1.56
C LEU A 18 15.94 33.21 2.11
N GLU A 19 16.14 34.44 1.64
CA GLU A 19 15.24 35.56 2.02
C GLU A 19 13.83 35.35 1.44
N ILE A 20 13.72 34.90 0.18
CA ILE A 20 12.42 34.60 -0.43
C ILE A 20 11.69 33.50 0.37
N LEU A 21 12.41 32.49 0.86
CA LEU A 21 11.83 31.45 1.73
C LEU A 21 11.35 31.98 3.09
N ARG A 22 11.99 33.01 3.64
CA ARG A 22 11.50 33.70 4.85
C ARG A 22 10.22 34.47 4.54
N THR A 23 10.17 35.19 3.43
CA THR A 23 8.92 35.86 3.00
C THR A 23 7.80 34.85 2.71
N LEU A 24 8.12 33.71 2.09
CA LEU A 24 7.16 32.62 1.88
C LEU A 24 6.66 32.04 3.21
N THR A 25 7.51 31.98 4.24
CA THR A 25 7.11 31.54 5.58
C THR A 25 6.00 32.41 6.14
N GLU A 26 6.15 33.73 6.04
CA GLU A 26 5.10 34.66 6.45
C GLU A 26 3.82 34.41 5.63
N CYS A 27 3.94 34.32 4.31
CA CYS A 27 2.78 34.08 3.43
C CYS A 27 2.00 32.82 3.79
N LEU A 28 2.68 31.70 4.05
CA LEU A 28 2.04 30.44 4.43
C LEU A 28 1.32 30.56 5.77
N SER A 29 1.86 31.29 6.75
CA SER A 29 1.15 31.57 8.00
C SER A 29 -0.13 32.40 7.78
N TYR A 30 -0.14 33.34 6.84
CA TYR A 30 -1.36 34.09 6.50
C TYR A 30 -2.41 33.22 5.78
N ILE A 31 -1.97 32.32 4.91
CA ILE A 31 -2.83 31.33 4.23
C ILE A 31 -3.50 30.41 5.26
N GLU A 32 -2.73 29.89 6.23
CA GLU A 32 -3.25 29.04 7.30
C GLU A 32 -4.31 29.74 8.15
N LEU A 33 -4.13 31.05 8.40
CA LEU A 33 -5.08 31.90 9.10
C LEU A 33 -6.25 32.39 8.22
N GLN A 34 -6.33 31.91 6.97
CA GLN A 34 -7.40 32.21 6.01
C GLN A 34 -7.59 33.71 5.69
N TYR A 35 -6.51 34.49 5.76
CA TYR A 35 -6.55 35.88 5.30
C TYR A 35 -6.65 35.95 3.77
N LYS A 36 -7.51 36.86 3.28
CA LYS A 36 -7.75 37.04 1.84
C LYS A 36 -6.65 37.80 1.11
N HIS A 37 -5.75 38.47 1.85
CA HIS A 37 -4.70 39.32 1.29
C HIS A 37 -3.38 39.04 2.01
N LEU A 38 -2.32 38.83 1.22
CA LEU A 38 -0.96 38.67 1.73
C LEU A 38 -0.34 40.06 1.98
N PRO A 39 0.33 40.28 3.12
CA PRO A 39 0.99 41.55 3.42
C PRO A 39 2.37 41.65 2.74
N ILE A 40 2.44 41.36 1.44
CA ILE A 40 3.68 41.42 0.66
C ILE A 40 3.56 42.45 -0.45
N SER A 41 4.69 43.02 -0.85
CA SER A 41 4.78 43.90 -2.02
C SER A 41 4.71 43.11 -3.34
N ASP A 42 4.39 43.79 -4.44
CA ASP A 42 4.39 43.19 -5.79
C ASP A 42 5.77 42.62 -6.18
N ALA A 43 6.85 43.22 -5.68
CA ALA A 43 8.21 42.72 -5.92
C ALA A 43 8.42 41.37 -5.19
N GLN A 44 8.08 41.30 -3.90
CA GLN A 44 8.15 40.06 -3.13
C GLN A 44 7.26 38.96 -3.70
N LEU A 45 6.08 39.32 -4.19
CA LEU A 45 5.19 38.38 -4.89
C LEU A 45 5.89 37.77 -6.11
N LYS A 46 6.49 38.60 -6.96
CA LYS A 46 7.23 38.14 -8.16
C LYS A 46 8.45 37.29 -7.79
N ASP A 47 9.16 37.63 -6.72
CA ASP A 47 10.30 36.86 -6.25
C ASP A 47 9.87 35.46 -5.77
N ILE A 48 8.78 35.37 -5.02
CA ILE A 48 8.20 34.08 -4.60
C ILE A 48 7.76 33.27 -5.82
N GLN A 49 7.04 33.89 -6.76
CA GLN A 49 6.59 33.23 -7.99
C GLN A 49 7.76 32.67 -8.80
N THR A 50 8.83 33.45 -8.94
CA THR A 50 10.05 33.04 -9.64
C THR A 50 10.70 31.86 -8.93
N LEU A 51 10.87 31.93 -7.61
CA LEU A 51 11.39 30.81 -6.82
C LEU A 51 10.56 29.53 -6.99
N LEU A 52 9.23 29.63 -6.91
CA LEU A 52 8.34 28.47 -7.05
C LEU A 52 8.41 27.86 -8.46
N ALA A 53 8.43 28.69 -9.50
CA ALA A 53 8.57 28.21 -10.88
C ALA A 53 9.92 27.49 -11.09
N GLU A 54 11.02 28.03 -10.54
CA GLU A 54 12.34 27.38 -10.58
C GLU A 54 12.38 26.07 -9.77
N CYS A 55 11.60 25.96 -8.69
CA CYS A 55 11.54 24.77 -7.85
C CYS A 55 10.74 23.61 -8.47
N LEU A 56 10.12 23.78 -9.64
CA LEU A 56 9.35 22.70 -10.27
C LEU A 56 10.26 21.52 -10.63
N GLY A 57 10.09 20.43 -9.89
CA GLY A 57 10.87 19.22 -10.00
C GLY A 57 12.33 19.33 -9.55
N ASP A 58 12.70 20.40 -8.85
CA ASP A 58 14.07 20.61 -8.39
C ASP A 58 14.39 19.73 -7.16
N MET A 59 14.89 18.53 -7.43
CA MET A 59 15.30 17.58 -6.38
C MET A 59 16.62 17.97 -5.68
N ASP A 60 17.43 18.86 -6.27
CA ASP A 60 18.60 19.42 -5.59
C ASP A 60 18.15 20.38 -4.48
N MET A 61 17.21 21.27 -4.79
CA MET A 61 16.55 22.12 -3.80
C MET A 61 15.85 21.29 -2.71
N ASN A 62 15.16 20.21 -3.08
CA ASN A 62 14.53 19.28 -2.12
C ASN A 62 15.55 18.72 -1.10
N THR A 63 16.73 18.33 -1.58
CA THR A 63 17.81 17.78 -0.76
C THR A 63 18.44 18.86 0.11
N LYS A 64 18.73 20.03 -0.47
CA LYS A 64 19.35 21.15 0.24
C LYS A 64 18.45 21.68 1.36
N ILE A 65 17.14 21.83 1.12
CA ILE A 65 16.22 22.33 2.15
C ILE A 65 16.02 21.33 3.29
N ASP A 66 16.26 20.03 3.06
CA ASP A 66 16.19 19.01 4.11
C ASP A 66 17.21 19.25 5.23
N SER A 67 18.35 19.86 4.91
CA SER A 67 19.38 20.23 5.90
C SER A 67 18.86 21.23 6.95
N LEU A 68 17.76 21.93 6.68
CA LEU A 68 17.09 22.84 7.59
C LEU A 68 16.13 22.16 8.57
N THR A 69 15.73 20.91 8.34
CA THR A 69 14.71 20.22 9.17
C THR A 69 15.11 20.04 10.63
N ASN A 70 16.41 19.94 10.89
CA ASN A 70 16.95 19.79 12.25
C ASN A 70 17.29 21.14 12.92
N GLN A 71 17.02 22.27 12.24
CA GLN A 71 17.30 23.60 12.77
C GLN A 71 16.04 24.23 13.37
N SER A 72 16.22 25.07 14.40
CA SER A 72 15.10 25.82 14.97
C SER A 72 14.59 26.88 13.98
N PRO A 73 13.26 27.04 13.80
CA PRO A 73 12.70 28.14 13.01
C PRO A 73 13.18 29.52 13.48
N ASN A 74 13.47 29.69 14.78
CA ASN A 74 14.01 30.95 15.34
C ASN A 74 15.45 31.22 14.89
N ASP A 75 16.17 30.19 14.47
CA ASP A 75 17.53 30.30 13.95
C ASP A 75 17.52 30.59 12.45
N THR A 76 16.71 29.87 11.68
CA THR A 76 16.69 30.00 10.22
C THR A 76 15.83 31.18 9.74
N GLY A 77 14.77 31.51 10.46
CA GLY A 77 13.66 32.36 9.99
C GLY A 77 12.73 31.63 9.02
N ILE A 78 12.93 30.33 8.79
CA ILE A 78 12.16 29.52 7.85
C ILE A 78 11.42 28.45 8.66
N SER A 79 10.09 28.44 8.56
CA SER A 79 9.27 27.51 9.35
C SER A 79 9.37 26.06 8.85
N SER A 80 9.03 25.11 9.71
CA SER A 80 8.85 23.70 9.33
C SER A 80 7.80 23.52 8.23
N ASN A 81 6.75 24.36 8.21
CA ASN A 81 5.68 24.29 7.21
C ASN A 81 6.20 24.72 5.83
N THR A 82 7.03 25.76 5.78
CA THR A 82 7.71 26.18 4.55
C THR A 82 8.65 25.11 4.01
N ILE A 83 9.45 24.50 4.89
CA ILE A 83 10.35 23.40 4.52
C ILE A 83 9.54 22.22 3.98
N ALA A 84 8.48 21.79 4.69
CA ALA A 84 7.61 20.71 4.27
C ALA A 84 6.89 21.01 2.95
N PHE A 85 6.44 22.25 2.76
CA PHE A 85 5.81 22.71 1.53
C PHE A 85 6.77 22.63 0.34
N ILE A 86 7.97 23.24 0.42
CA ILE A 86 8.95 23.21 -0.68
C ILE A 86 9.40 21.78 -0.98
N LYS A 87 9.62 20.94 0.04
CA LYS A 87 9.91 19.52 -0.16
C LYS A 87 8.78 18.80 -0.88
N THR A 88 7.53 19.05 -0.49
CA THR A 88 6.37 18.43 -1.15
C THR A 88 6.23 18.94 -2.59
N PHE A 89 6.36 20.24 -2.80
CA PHE A 89 6.23 20.89 -4.09
C PHE A 89 7.27 20.37 -5.10
N THR A 90 8.55 20.42 -4.75
CA THR A 90 9.66 19.88 -5.57
C THR A 90 9.49 18.38 -5.84
N TYR A 91 9.16 17.58 -4.81
CA TYR A 91 8.99 16.14 -4.96
C TYR A 91 7.82 15.78 -5.88
N ARG A 92 6.63 16.34 -5.65
CA ARG A 92 5.42 15.99 -6.42
C ARG A 92 5.47 16.48 -7.87
N THR A 93 6.34 17.43 -8.20
CA THR A 93 6.55 17.95 -9.56
C THR A 93 7.77 17.36 -10.28
N ARG A 94 8.56 16.50 -9.63
CA ARG A 94 9.81 15.91 -10.17
C ARG A 94 9.68 15.16 -11.51
N HIS A 95 8.46 14.79 -11.89
CA HIS A 95 8.16 14.09 -13.15
C HIS A 95 7.14 14.82 -14.02
N LEU A 96 6.86 16.09 -13.74
CA LEU A 96 5.89 16.90 -14.48
C LEU A 96 6.23 16.94 -15.98
N SER A 97 7.51 17.13 -16.33
CA SER A 97 8.00 17.18 -17.72
C SER A 97 7.74 15.90 -18.51
N LYS A 98 7.58 14.74 -17.85
CA LYS A 98 7.27 13.47 -18.52
C LYS A 98 5.82 13.37 -18.99
N ILE A 99 4.89 14.12 -18.39
CA ILE A 99 3.45 14.02 -18.67
C ILE A 99 2.85 15.31 -19.21
N ALA A 100 3.53 16.45 -19.07
CA ALA A 100 2.98 17.77 -19.40
C ALA A 100 2.41 17.85 -20.83
N ASN A 101 3.10 17.29 -21.83
CA ASN A 101 2.66 17.31 -23.23
C ASN A 101 1.49 16.35 -23.51
N ASP A 102 1.29 15.34 -22.67
CA ASP A 102 0.27 14.31 -22.87
C ASP A 102 -0.99 14.54 -22.02
N LEU A 103 -0.95 15.48 -21.07
CA LEU A 103 -1.99 15.59 -20.04
C LEU A 103 -3.37 15.89 -20.61
N ASP A 104 -3.47 16.80 -21.58
CA ASP A 104 -4.75 17.12 -22.23
C ASP A 104 -5.30 15.89 -22.95
N THR A 105 -4.44 15.15 -23.65
CA THR A 105 -4.82 13.90 -24.31
C THR A 105 -5.27 12.84 -23.29
N ILE A 106 -4.59 12.71 -22.16
CA ILE A 106 -4.97 11.81 -21.07
C ILE A 106 -6.33 12.20 -20.49
N PHE A 107 -6.56 13.50 -20.26
CA PHE A 107 -7.80 14.01 -19.70
C PHE A 107 -8.97 13.83 -20.67
N GLU A 108 -8.80 14.12 -21.96
CA GLU A 108 -9.80 13.87 -23.00
C GLU A 108 -10.18 12.39 -23.08
N ARG A 109 -9.20 11.48 -23.11
CA ARG A 109 -9.45 10.03 -23.12
C ARG A 109 -10.17 9.58 -21.86
N PHE A 110 -9.81 10.13 -20.70
CA PHE A 110 -10.52 9.91 -19.45
C PHE A 110 -12.00 10.34 -19.54
N GLN A 111 -12.30 11.53 -20.07
CA GLN A 111 -13.68 11.99 -20.25
C GLN A 111 -14.46 11.11 -21.23
N GLN A 112 -13.83 10.69 -22.34
CA GLN A 112 -14.42 9.75 -23.29
C GLN A 112 -14.74 8.40 -22.63
N ALA A 113 -13.84 7.87 -21.81
CA ALA A 113 -14.08 6.63 -21.07
C ALA A 113 -15.23 6.78 -20.06
N LYS A 114 -15.28 7.92 -19.36
CA LYS A 114 -16.37 8.27 -18.43
C LYS A 114 -17.71 8.37 -19.14
N SER A 115 -17.75 8.81 -20.40
CA SER A 115 -18.96 8.82 -21.24
C SER A 115 -19.27 7.47 -21.91
N GLY A 116 -18.54 6.39 -21.57
CA GLY A 116 -18.81 5.03 -22.03
C GLY A 116 -18.00 4.56 -23.25
N LYS A 117 -17.07 5.37 -23.79
CA LYS A 117 -16.18 4.92 -24.87
C LYS A 117 -15.23 3.84 -24.34
N LEU A 118 -15.09 2.74 -25.08
CA LEU A 118 -14.11 1.71 -24.77
C LEU A 118 -12.72 2.15 -25.27
N LEU A 119 -11.79 2.40 -24.35
CA LEU A 119 -10.40 2.70 -24.67
C LEU A 119 -9.61 1.43 -25.01
N LYS A 120 -8.76 1.52 -26.04
CA LYS A 120 -7.72 0.52 -26.34
C LYS A 120 -6.66 0.52 -25.24
N ALA A 121 -5.89 -0.55 -25.13
CA ALA A 121 -4.88 -0.70 -24.08
C ALA A 121 -3.85 0.45 -24.03
N HIS A 122 -3.39 0.94 -25.18
CA HIS A 122 -2.43 2.07 -25.28
C HIS A 122 -3.07 3.45 -25.08
N GLU A 123 -4.40 3.55 -25.07
CA GLU A 123 -5.12 4.79 -24.78
C GLU A 123 -5.40 4.96 -23.29
N LYS A 124 -5.27 3.88 -22.50
CA LYS A 124 -5.47 3.88 -21.05
C LYS A 124 -4.27 4.48 -20.32
N ILE A 125 -4.53 4.97 -19.11
CA ILE A 125 -3.51 5.48 -18.19
C ILE A 125 -2.58 4.32 -17.80
N THR A 126 -1.28 4.48 -18.04
CA THR A 126 -0.26 3.51 -17.61
C THR A 126 0.00 3.62 -16.11
N LEU A 127 0.67 2.64 -15.51
CA LEU A 127 1.06 2.72 -14.09
C LEU A 127 2.01 3.90 -13.79
N GLU A 128 2.92 4.21 -14.72
CA GLU A 128 3.81 5.38 -14.62
C GLU A 128 3.01 6.69 -14.67
N GLN A 129 2.11 6.84 -15.64
CA GLN A 129 1.24 8.02 -15.74
C GLN A 129 0.35 8.17 -14.50
N TYR A 130 -0.23 7.07 -14.01
CA TYR A 130 -1.03 7.08 -12.78
C TYR A 130 -0.21 7.59 -11.59
N GLY A 131 1.03 7.12 -11.43
CA GLY A 131 1.94 7.57 -10.37
C GLY A 131 2.18 9.08 -10.39
N ILE A 132 2.44 9.64 -11.57
CA ILE A 132 2.67 11.09 -11.75
C ILE A 132 1.36 11.87 -11.48
N LEU A 133 0.23 11.41 -12.01
CA LEU A 133 -1.08 12.04 -11.76
C LEU A 133 -1.44 12.01 -10.28
N TYR A 134 -1.15 10.90 -9.58
CA TYR A 134 -1.37 10.77 -8.14
C TYR A 134 -0.56 11.81 -7.36
N ASP A 135 0.71 12.00 -7.72
CA ASP A 135 1.56 13.02 -7.10
C ASP A 135 1.02 14.44 -7.34
N LEU A 136 0.61 14.75 -8.57
CA LEU A 136 0.06 16.06 -8.95
C LEU A 136 -1.31 16.33 -8.30
N ALA A 137 -2.16 15.31 -8.16
CA ALA A 137 -3.43 15.41 -7.45
C ALA A 137 -3.20 15.79 -5.96
N HIS A 138 -2.25 15.14 -5.30
CA HIS A 138 -1.93 15.44 -3.90
C HIS A 138 -1.26 16.81 -3.70
N LEU A 139 -0.73 17.43 -4.76
CA LEU A 139 -0.24 18.79 -4.73
C LEU A 139 -1.37 19.84 -4.89
N ASN A 140 -2.49 19.47 -5.51
CA ASN A 140 -3.60 20.38 -5.85
C ASN A 140 -4.12 21.21 -4.66
N PRO A 141 -4.30 20.67 -3.43
CA PRO A 141 -4.75 21.47 -2.30
C PRO A 141 -3.84 22.67 -2.01
N TYR A 142 -2.51 22.50 -2.11
CA TYR A 142 -1.57 23.58 -1.89
C TYR A 142 -1.62 24.62 -3.01
N VAL A 143 -1.71 24.20 -4.28
CA VAL A 143 -1.78 25.12 -5.42
C VAL A 143 -3.07 25.93 -5.41
N LYS A 144 -4.20 25.32 -5.03
CA LYS A 144 -5.47 26.03 -4.84
C LYS A 144 -5.42 27.07 -3.72
N LEU A 145 -4.73 26.77 -2.62
CA LEU A 145 -4.55 27.74 -1.54
C LEU A 145 -3.70 28.93 -1.99
N MET A 146 -2.64 28.69 -2.77
CA MET A 146 -1.84 29.75 -3.37
C MET A 146 -2.64 30.61 -4.35
N ASP A 147 -3.48 29.99 -5.18
CA ASP A 147 -4.41 30.68 -6.10
C ASP A 147 -5.42 31.56 -5.36
N ALA A 148 -6.01 31.05 -4.27
CA ALA A 148 -6.99 31.78 -3.49
C ALA A 148 -6.45 33.10 -2.90
N VAL A 149 -5.14 33.18 -2.66
CA VAL A 149 -4.45 34.40 -2.20
C VAL A 149 -3.69 35.13 -3.31
N LYS A 150 -3.94 34.77 -4.57
CA LYS A 150 -3.32 35.33 -5.79
C LYS A 150 -1.81 35.16 -5.87
N LEU A 151 -1.23 34.20 -5.15
CA LEU A 151 0.22 33.97 -5.19
C LEU A 151 0.69 33.44 -6.55
N ILE A 152 -0.17 32.77 -7.32
CA ILE A 152 0.18 32.26 -8.65
C ILE A 152 -0.33 33.13 -9.81
N PHE A 153 -1.11 34.17 -9.53
CA PHE A 153 -1.74 35.02 -10.54
C PHE A 153 -0.69 35.77 -11.38
N ASP A 154 -0.95 35.92 -12.69
CA ASP A 154 -0.04 36.54 -13.67
C ASP A 154 1.31 35.79 -13.85
N ASN A 155 1.40 34.53 -13.42
CA ASN A 155 2.55 33.66 -13.68
C ASN A 155 2.11 32.44 -14.50
N GLU A 156 2.35 32.49 -15.82
CA GLU A 156 1.92 31.46 -16.79
C GLU A 156 2.29 30.02 -16.37
N THR A 157 3.52 29.82 -15.87
CA THR A 157 4.01 28.50 -15.43
C THR A 157 3.22 27.97 -14.24
N LEU A 158 2.95 28.82 -13.23
CA LEU A 158 2.21 28.41 -12.04
C LEU A 158 0.70 28.29 -12.29
N GLU A 159 0.14 29.10 -13.18
CA GLU A 159 -1.25 28.96 -13.66
C GLU A 159 -1.43 27.65 -14.45
N GLN A 160 -0.46 27.30 -15.30
CA GLN A 160 -0.45 26.01 -15.98
C GLN A 160 -0.38 24.85 -14.96
N LEU A 161 0.46 24.96 -13.92
CA LEU A 161 0.50 23.96 -12.85
C LEU A 161 -0.85 23.83 -12.14
N LEU A 162 -1.57 24.92 -11.87
CA LEU A 162 -2.92 24.86 -11.30
C LEU A 162 -3.86 24.07 -12.22
N CYS A 163 -3.87 24.34 -13.53
CA CYS A 163 -4.68 23.60 -14.49
C CYS A 163 -4.34 22.10 -14.48
N ILE A 164 -3.05 21.77 -14.52
CA ILE A 164 -2.55 20.40 -14.51
C ILE A 164 -2.98 19.65 -13.24
N THR A 165 -2.79 20.25 -12.07
CA THR A 165 -3.15 19.63 -10.79
C THR A 165 -4.67 19.49 -10.61
N ASN A 166 -5.47 20.40 -11.17
CA ASN A 166 -6.93 20.27 -11.19
C ASN A 166 -7.40 19.08 -12.03
N ASN A 167 -6.83 18.89 -13.22
CA ASN A 167 -7.12 17.75 -14.08
C ASN A 167 -6.69 16.44 -13.40
N ALA A 168 -5.49 16.41 -12.81
CA ALA A 168 -5.00 15.26 -12.06
C ALA A 168 -5.92 14.90 -10.88
N GLN A 169 -6.32 15.88 -10.07
CA GLN A 169 -7.26 15.69 -8.96
C GLN A 169 -8.61 15.14 -9.42
N THR A 170 -9.12 15.62 -10.56
CA THR A 170 -10.37 15.13 -11.15
C THR A 170 -10.27 13.67 -11.58
N ILE A 171 -9.17 13.29 -12.22
CA ILE A 171 -8.91 11.90 -12.65
C ILE A 171 -8.78 10.99 -11.42
N ILE A 172 -7.87 11.32 -10.51
CA ILE A 172 -7.53 10.47 -9.36
C ILE A 172 -8.74 10.34 -8.42
N GLY A 173 -9.43 11.44 -8.10
CA GLY A 173 -10.63 11.38 -7.26
C GLY A 173 -11.72 10.47 -7.84
N HIS A 174 -11.97 10.55 -9.16
CA HIS A 174 -12.94 9.65 -9.80
C HIS A 174 -12.50 8.18 -9.73
N LEU A 175 -11.21 7.91 -9.93
CA LEU A 175 -10.67 6.55 -9.91
C LEU A 175 -10.73 5.94 -8.50
N ASP A 176 -10.36 6.70 -7.48
CA ASP A 176 -10.43 6.29 -6.07
C ASP A 176 -11.87 6.02 -5.66
N ASP A 177 -12.80 6.92 -5.97
CA ASP A 177 -14.24 6.73 -5.69
C ASP A 177 -14.78 5.49 -6.41
N THR A 178 -14.42 5.32 -7.68
CA THR A 178 -14.83 4.17 -8.49
C THR A 178 -14.30 2.87 -7.87
N PHE A 179 -13.05 2.84 -7.42
CA PHE A 179 -12.45 1.68 -6.77
C PHE A 179 -13.14 1.36 -5.44
N ALA A 180 -13.35 2.35 -4.57
CA ALA A 180 -14.01 2.17 -3.28
C ALA A 180 -15.44 1.61 -3.41
N GLN A 181 -16.16 2.03 -4.47
CA GLN A 181 -17.51 1.56 -4.78
C GLN A 181 -17.53 0.17 -5.43
N SER A 182 -16.63 -0.11 -6.38
CA SER A 182 -16.69 -1.32 -7.22
C SER A 182 -15.89 -2.50 -6.66
N PHE A 183 -14.83 -2.26 -5.88
CA PHE A 183 -14.01 -3.32 -5.32
C PHE A 183 -14.45 -3.69 -3.92
N LYS A 184 -14.73 -4.98 -3.71
CA LYS A 184 -14.91 -5.58 -2.39
C LYS A 184 -13.92 -6.72 -2.24
N MET A 185 -13.07 -6.60 -1.24
CA MET A 185 -12.03 -7.56 -0.91
C MET A 185 -12.66 -8.95 -0.71
N PRO A 186 -12.31 -9.96 -1.53
CA PRO A 186 -12.85 -11.29 -1.35
C PRO A 186 -12.39 -11.91 -0.02
N ILE A 187 -13.23 -12.78 0.54
CA ILE A 187 -12.89 -13.59 1.73
C ILE A 187 -11.64 -14.43 1.42
N GLY A 188 -10.72 -14.55 2.38
CA GLY A 188 -9.50 -15.33 2.17
C GLY A 188 -8.47 -14.67 1.25
N SER A 189 -8.56 -13.36 1.03
CA SER A 189 -7.62 -12.65 0.17
C SER A 189 -6.22 -12.55 0.76
N VAL A 190 -5.22 -12.65 -0.12
CA VAL A 190 -3.80 -12.39 0.14
C VAL A 190 -3.32 -11.42 -0.92
N VAL A 191 -2.70 -10.33 -0.48
CA VAL A 191 -2.28 -9.20 -1.32
C VAL A 191 -0.77 -9.23 -1.43
N PHE A 192 -0.24 -9.36 -2.64
CA PHE A 192 1.20 -9.41 -2.92
C PHE A 192 1.64 -8.17 -3.67
N ASN A 193 2.51 -7.35 -3.09
CA ASN A 193 2.99 -6.12 -3.71
C ASN A 193 4.04 -6.46 -4.76
N ASN A 194 3.79 -6.14 -6.02
CA ASN A 194 4.71 -6.38 -7.12
C ASN A 194 5.77 -5.28 -7.16
N THR A 195 7.02 -5.65 -6.99
CA THR A 195 8.16 -4.73 -6.88
C THR A 195 8.30 -3.84 -8.11
N SER A 196 8.18 -4.41 -9.31
CA SER A 196 8.32 -3.66 -10.57
C SER A 196 7.15 -2.70 -10.79
N ALA A 197 5.91 -3.15 -10.53
CA ALA A 197 4.73 -2.29 -10.67
C ALA A 197 4.76 -1.13 -9.66
N ARG A 198 5.21 -1.40 -8.43
CA ARG A 198 5.40 -0.41 -7.37
C ARG A 198 6.47 0.62 -7.76
N ALA A 199 7.59 0.17 -8.32
CA ALA A 199 8.63 1.07 -8.83
C ALA A 199 8.14 1.97 -9.96
N LEU A 200 7.32 1.44 -10.88
CA LEU A 200 6.68 2.25 -11.93
C LEU A 200 5.73 3.31 -11.34
N ILE A 201 4.90 2.96 -10.35
CA ILE A 201 3.99 3.93 -9.72
C ILE A 201 4.76 5.00 -8.94
N HIS A 202 5.76 4.62 -8.15
CA HIS A 202 6.54 5.60 -7.36
C HIS A 202 7.60 6.34 -8.18
N GLN A 203 7.80 5.93 -9.44
CA GLN A 203 8.82 6.47 -10.32
C GLN A 203 10.24 6.32 -9.73
N THR A 204 10.46 5.22 -9.00
CA THR A 204 11.75 4.94 -8.38
C THR A 204 12.57 4.01 -9.27
N HIS A 205 13.86 4.33 -9.41
CA HIS A 205 14.80 3.36 -9.95
C HIS A 205 15.08 2.32 -8.88
N LEU A 206 14.85 1.04 -9.21
CA LEU A 206 15.32 -0.06 -8.37
C LEU A 206 16.83 0.09 -8.18
N ASN A 207 17.29 0.21 -6.94
CA ASN A 207 18.72 0.20 -6.66
C ASN A 207 19.31 -1.19 -7.01
N PHE A 208 20.63 -1.37 -6.97
CA PHE A 208 21.25 -2.66 -7.33
C PHE A 208 20.69 -3.84 -6.50
N PHE A 209 20.44 -3.62 -5.19
CA PHE A 209 19.89 -4.64 -4.31
C PHE A 209 18.40 -4.90 -4.57
N ASP A 210 17.62 -3.88 -4.92
CA ASP A 210 16.22 -4.05 -5.31
C ASP A 210 16.12 -4.77 -6.65
N LYS A 211 17.05 -4.51 -7.59
CA LYS A 211 17.15 -5.27 -8.85
C LYS A 211 17.51 -6.73 -8.60
N LEU A 212 18.44 -6.99 -7.69
CA LEU A 212 18.81 -8.35 -7.28
C LEU A 212 17.64 -9.05 -6.58
N THR A 213 16.92 -8.35 -5.70
CA THR A 213 15.72 -8.87 -5.03
C THR A 213 14.60 -9.12 -6.03
N ALA A 214 14.34 -8.20 -6.95
CA ALA A 214 13.36 -8.36 -8.03
C ALA A 214 13.71 -9.51 -8.98
N PHE A 215 15.01 -9.84 -9.13
CA PHE A 215 15.45 -11.02 -9.87
C PHE A 215 15.11 -12.33 -9.14
N VAL A 216 15.09 -12.33 -7.80
CA VAL A 216 14.83 -13.52 -6.97
C VAL A 216 13.35 -13.67 -6.61
N THR A 217 12.63 -12.56 -6.41
CA THR A 217 11.22 -12.53 -6.02
C THR A 217 10.49 -11.41 -6.75
N LYS A 218 9.35 -11.71 -7.38
CA LYS A 218 8.51 -10.69 -8.03
C LYS A 218 7.84 -9.75 -7.03
N PHE A 219 7.69 -10.21 -5.79
CA PHE A 219 6.97 -9.52 -4.73
C PHE A 219 7.89 -9.20 -3.55
N ASP A 220 7.88 -7.94 -3.12
CA ASP A 220 8.67 -7.43 -1.99
C ASP A 220 7.91 -7.53 -0.65
N HIS A 221 6.58 -7.52 -0.70
CA HIS A 221 5.72 -7.53 0.47
C HIS A 221 4.47 -8.39 0.24
N VAL A 222 3.91 -8.86 1.35
CA VAL A 222 2.61 -9.55 1.36
C VAL A 222 1.82 -9.16 2.60
N SER A 223 0.53 -8.97 2.37
CA SER A 223 -0.44 -8.59 3.39
C SER A 223 -1.65 -9.52 3.33
N LYS A 224 -2.38 -9.59 4.44
CA LYS A 224 -3.69 -10.22 4.47
C LYS A 224 -4.75 -9.21 4.03
N GLY A 225 -5.57 -9.56 3.03
CA GLY A 225 -6.70 -8.72 2.61
C GLY A 225 -7.97 -9.04 3.39
N ILE A 226 -8.65 -8.03 3.90
CA ILE A 226 -9.85 -8.14 4.75
C ILE A 226 -10.90 -7.14 4.27
N LEU A 227 -12.18 -7.50 4.35
CA LEU A 227 -13.29 -6.56 4.25
C LEU A 227 -13.81 -6.30 5.67
N SER A 228 -13.72 -5.05 6.14
CA SER A 228 -14.20 -4.69 7.48
C SER A 228 -15.71 -4.85 7.58
N SER A 229 -16.25 -4.85 8.81
CA SER A 229 -17.70 -4.82 9.04
C SER A 229 -18.38 -3.57 8.47
N GLU A 230 -17.62 -2.49 8.24
CA GLU A 230 -18.08 -1.24 7.63
C GLU A 230 -18.01 -1.28 6.09
N GLY A 231 -17.54 -2.40 5.51
CA GLY A 231 -17.42 -2.57 4.06
C GLY A 231 -16.19 -1.87 3.45
N ILE A 232 -15.20 -1.53 4.29
CA ILE A 232 -13.92 -0.92 3.89
C ILE A 232 -12.92 -2.04 3.58
N ASN A 233 -12.23 -1.91 2.45
CA ASN A 233 -11.16 -2.82 2.07
C ASN A 233 -9.93 -2.51 2.93
N LYS A 234 -9.45 -3.46 3.73
CA LYS A 234 -8.26 -3.31 4.56
C LYS A 234 -7.18 -4.31 4.17
N ILE A 235 -5.94 -3.97 4.47
CA ILE A 235 -4.81 -4.89 4.52
C ILE A 235 -4.22 -4.93 5.93
N SER A 236 -3.85 -6.14 6.36
CA SER A 236 -3.18 -6.40 7.63
C SER A 236 -1.76 -6.93 7.37
N HIS A 237 -0.77 -6.26 7.96
CA HIS A 237 0.65 -6.55 7.72
C HIS A 237 1.55 -6.06 8.86
N ILE A 238 2.87 -6.29 8.76
CA ILE A 238 3.85 -5.92 9.81
C ILE A 238 4.93 -5.00 9.22
N ILE A 239 4.79 -3.68 9.38
CA ILE A 239 5.78 -2.67 8.95
C ILE A 239 5.75 -1.43 9.88
N PRO A 240 6.75 -1.20 10.75
CA PRO A 240 7.64 -2.19 11.37
C PRO A 240 6.91 -3.06 12.39
N THR A 241 5.73 -2.64 12.87
CA THR A 241 4.84 -3.37 13.78
C THR A 241 3.58 -3.80 13.04
N TYR A 242 2.75 -4.64 13.65
CA TYR A 242 1.41 -4.93 13.13
C TYR A 242 0.62 -3.64 12.87
N LYS A 243 0.03 -3.54 11.69
CA LYS A 243 -0.86 -2.46 11.27
C LYS A 243 -2.01 -2.98 10.43
N GLU A 244 -3.13 -2.29 10.53
CA GLU A 244 -4.21 -2.36 9.56
C GLU A 244 -4.33 -1.02 8.86
N GLU A 245 -4.38 -1.07 7.53
CA GLU A 245 -4.47 0.10 6.69
C GLU A 245 -5.58 -0.13 5.67
N GLU A 246 -6.27 0.94 5.27
CA GLU A 246 -7.20 0.88 4.16
C GLU A 246 -6.42 0.56 2.88
N LEU A 247 -6.91 -0.40 2.09
CA LEU A 247 -6.36 -0.66 0.77
C LEU A 247 -6.87 0.39 -0.20
N THR A 248 -5.99 1.29 -0.59
CA THR A 248 -6.26 2.33 -1.59
C THR A 248 -6.14 1.77 -3.02
N LEU A 249 -6.68 2.51 -4.01
CA LEU A 249 -6.45 2.16 -5.42
C LEU A 249 -4.95 2.21 -5.76
N HIS A 250 -4.22 3.18 -5.21
CA HIS A 250 -2.78 3.32 -5.42
C HIS A 250 -2.03 2.02 -5.08
N GLU A 251 -2.34 1.43 -3.92
CA GLU A 251 -1.75 0.16 -3.49
C GLU A 251 -2.26 -1.02 -4.30
N TYR A 252 -3.56 -1.04 -4.62
CA TYR A 252 -4.17 -2.07 -5.44
C TYR A 252 -3.49 -2.19 -6.82
N LEU A 253 -3.11 -1.07 -7.44
CA LEU A 253 -2.57 -1.06 -8.80
C LEU A 253 -1.19 -1.72 -8.90
N TYR A 254 -0.37 -1.66 -7.86
CA TYR A 254 0.87 -2.44 -7.82
C TYR A 254 0.73 -3.81 -7.13
N SER A 255 -0.46 -4.21 -6.70
CA SER A 255 -0.65 -5.46 -5.97
C SER A 255 -1.31 -6.56 -6.80
N ASP A 256 -0.82 -7.80 -6.71
CA ASP A 256 -1.57 -8.97 -7.15
C ASP A 256 -2.38 -9.52 -5.97
N ILE A 257 -3.71 -9.58 -6.11
CA ILE A 257 -4.60 -10.15 -5.08
C ILE A 257 -5.02 -11.55 -5.50
N TYR A 258 -4.91 -12.50 -4.58
CA TYR A 258 -5.40 -13.87 -4.74
C TYR A 258 -6.38 -14.18 -3.62
N LYS A 259 -7.51 -14.82 -3.95
CA LYS A 259 -8.46 -15.35 -2.98
C LYS A 259 -8.27 -16.85 -2.81
N ILE A 260 -8.41 -17.32 -1.58
CA ILE A 260 -8.40 -18.75 -1.26
C ILE A 260 -9.76 -19.36 -1.59
N LYS A 261 -9.73 -20.56 -2.16
CA LYS A 261 -10.90 -21.36 -2.52
C LYS A 261 -11.10 -22.52 -1.55
N LEU A 262 -11.96 -22.32 -0.56
CA LEU A 262 -12.21 -23.32 0.49
C LEU A 262 -12.68 -24.65 -0.09
N GLU A 263 -13.49 -24.64 -1.15
CA GLU A 263 -13.98 -25.84 -1.80
C GLU A 263 -12.84 -26.69 -2.40
N LYS A 264 -11.76 -26.05 -2.87
CA LYS A 264 -10.58 -26.76 -3.41
C LYS A 264 -9.75 -27.42 -2.30
N MET A 265 -9.95 -27.02 -1.06
CA MET A 265 -9.26 -27.55 0.12
C MET A 265 -10.01 -28.74 0.75
N ILE A 266 -11.23 -29.02 0.29
CA ILE A 266 -12.11 -30.05 0.85
C ILE A 266 -12.22 -31.21 -0.14
N ALA A 267 -12.05 -32.45 0.35
CA ALA A 267 -12.17 -33.63 -0.49
C ALA A 267 -13.62 -33.79 -1.02
N PRO A 268 -13.84 -34.30 -2.25
CA PRO A 268 -15.19 -34.47 -2.80
C PRO A 268 -16.14 -35.30 -1.91
N SER A 269 -15.61 -36.31 -1.19
CA SER A 269 -16.40 -37.08 -0.22
C SER A 269 -16.89 -36.23 0.95
N SER A 270 -16.03 -35.38 1.51
CA SER A 270 -16.40 -34.45 2.58
C SER A 270 -17.35 -33.35 2.10
N GLN A 271 -17.22 -32.89 0.85
CA GLN A 271 -18.18 -31.94 0.27
C GLN A 271 -19.60 -32.53 0.20
N LYS A 272 -19.74 -33.84 -0.10
CA LYS A 272 -21.05 -34.52 -0.08
C LYS A 272 -21.66 -34.50 1.33
N ILE A 273 -20.86 -34.80 2.37
CA ILE A 273 -21.31 -34.76 3.76
C ILE A 273 -21.75 -33.35 4.16
N LEU A 274 -20.96 -32.33 3.81
CA LEU A 274 -21.29 -30.93 4.09
C LEU A 274 -22.59 -30.53 3.40
N LYS A 275 -22.76 -30.90 2.13
CA LYS A 275 -23.98 -30.63 1.38
C LYS A 275 -25.21 -31.32 1.98
N GLU A 276 -25.08 -32.58 2.39
CA GLU A 276 -26.17 -33.34 3.02
C GLU A 276 -26.59 -32.75 4.37
N LYS A 277 -25.62 -32.34 5.20
CA LYS A 277 -25.88 -31.91 6.59
C LYS A 277 -26.09 -30.42 6.76
N LEU A 278 -25.51 -29.59 5.90
CA LEU A 278 -25.60 -28.13 5.98
C LEU A 278 -26.48 -27.52 4.88
N GLY A 279 -26.86 -28.30 3.85
CA GLY A 279 -27.70 -27.85 2.74
C GLY A 279 -26.90 -27.37 1.52
N ASP A 280 -27.61 -26.93 0.48
CA ASP A 280 -26.99 -26.48 -0.78
C ASP A 280 -26.09 -25.25 -0.62
N ASN A 281 -26.35 -24.41 0.38
CA ASN A 281 -25.54 -23.22 0.71
C ASN A 281 -24.37 -23.51 1.66
N TRP A 282 -23.96 -24.78 1.85
CA TRP A 282 -22.88 -25.16 2.78
C TRP A 282 -21.60 -24.36 2.55
N LEU A 283 -21.21 -24.11 1.30
CA LEU A 283 -19.97 -23.38 0.98
C LEU A 283 -20.06 -21.94 1.46
N LYS A 284 -21.20 -21.27 1.26
CA LYS A 284 -21.44 -19.91 1.74
C LYS A 284 -21.38 -19.84 3.27
N GLN A 285 -21.95 -20.82 3.96
CA GLN A 285 -21.84 -20.92 5.43
C GLN A 285 -20.37 -21.05 5.88
N LEU A 286 -19.55 -21.82 5.16
CA LEU A 286 -18.12 -21.94 5.48
C LEU A 286 -17.36 -20.64 5.20
N GLU A 287 -17.63 -19.98 4.08
CA GLU A 287 -17.02 -18.69 3.74
C GLU A 287 -17.40 -17.62 4.76
N ASP A 288 -18.65 -17.57 5.21
CA ASP A 288 -19.11 -16.63 6.23
C ASP A 288 -18.44 -16.91 7.59
N ALA A 289 -18.37 -18.18 8.01
CA ALA A 289 -17.64 -18.57 9.22
C ALA A 289 -16.15 -18.22 9.13
N TYR A 290 -15.52 -18.48 7.99
CA TYR A 290 -14.12 -18.13 7.73
C TYR A 290 -13.91 -16.61 7.79
N SER A 291 -14.81 -15.82 7.20
CA SER A 291 -14.76 -14.36 7.27
C SER A 291 -14.84 -13.84 8.71
N ILE A 292 -15.68 -14.45 9.55
CA ILE A 292 -15.77 -14.09 10.98
C ILE A 292 -14.46 -14.41 11.70
N ILE A 293 -13.83 -15.55 11.39
CA ILE A 293 -12.53 -15.96 11.97
C ILE A 293 -11.44 -14.97 11.54
N GLU A 294 -11.37 -14.60 10.26
CA GLU A 294 -10.38 -13.62 9.78
C GLU A 294 -10.61 -12.23 10.40
N GLY A 295 -11.86 -11.79 10.56
CA GLY A 295 -12.18 -10.55 11.27
C GLY A 295 -11.75 -10.57 12.74
N LYS A 296 -11.87 -11.72 13.43
CA LYS A 296 -11.34 -11.87 14.81
C LYS A 296 -9.82 -11.79 14.83
N LEU A 297 -9.16 -12.45 13.88
CA LEU A 297 -7.70 -12.55 13.80
C LEU A 297 -6.99 -11.28 13.37
N HIS A 298 -7.68 -10.34 12.73
CA HIS A 298 -7.00 -9.17 12.20
C HIS A 298 -7.65 -7.90 12.75
N ASP A 299 -8.96 -7.70 12.53
CA ASP A 299 -9.67 -6.46 12.87
C ASP A 299 -9.81 -6.26 14.39
N LYS A 300 -10.08 -7.35 15.14
CA LYS A 300 -10.34 -7.28 16.60
C LYS A 300 -9.13 -7.59 17.48
N ALA A 301 -8.05 -8.10 16.92
CA ALA A 301 -6.87 -8.54 17.67
C ALA A 301 -5.62 -7.68 17.39
N SER A 302 -5.76 -6.53 16.73
CA SER A 302 -4.65 -5.64 16.36
C SER A 302 -3.69 -5.30 17.51
N ALA A 303 -4.24 -4.96 18.68
CA ALA A 303 -3.47 -4.65 19.89
C ALA A 303 -2.62 -5.83 20.40
N GLN A 304 -3.02 -7.07 20.09
CA GLN A 304 -2.33 -8.28 20.54
C GLN A 304 -1.10 -8.57 19.70
N TYR A 305 -1.03 -8.06 18.48
CA TYR A 305 0.09 -8.27 17.56
C TYR A 305 1.13 -7.16 17.56
N LEU A 306 1.00 -6.16 18.43
CA LEU A 306 1.96 -5.04 18.52
C LEU A 306 3.40 -5.48 18.86
N HIS A 307 3.56 -6.63 19.51
CA HIS A 307 4.87 -7.22 19.83
C HIS A 307 5.54 -7.91 18.62
N PHE A 308 4.81 -8.14 17.52
CA PHE A 308 5.41 -8.62 16.28
C PHE A 308 6.05 -7.49 15.51
N THR A 309 7.32 -7.67 15.15
CA THR A 309 8.07 -6.70 14.37
C THR A 309 8.65 -7.31 13.10
N ALA A 310 8.80 -6.46 12.09
CA ALA A 310 9.33 -6.83 10.79
C ALA A 310 10.79 -7.26 10.92
N ASN A 311 11.09 -8.50 10.54
CA ASN A 311 12.46 -9.00 10.52
C ASN A 311 13.09 -8.80 9.14
N MET A 312 13.54 -7.57 8.85
CA MET A 312 14.24 -7.23 7.60
C MET A 312 15.76 -7.10 7.78
N ASN A 313 16.40 -7.98 8.55
CA ASN A 313 17.86 -7.94 8.61
C ASN A 313 18.49 -8.58 7.34
N ASN A 314 19.62 -8.01 6.88
CA ASN A 314 20.33 -8.48 5.69
C ASN A 314 20.71 -9.96 5.76
N ARG A 315 20.96 -10.50 6.96
CA ARG A 315 21.30 -11.91 7.19
C ARG A 315 20.15 -12.85 6.81
N LYS A 316 18.91 -12.50 7.16
CA LYS A 316 17.72 -13.30 6.86
C LYS A 316 17.38 -13.26 5.38
N ALA A 317 17.59 -12.12 4.72
CA ALA A 317 17.50 -12.00 3.27
C ALA A 317 18.52 -12.92 2.55
N ILE A 318 19.77 -12.95 3.05
CA ILE A 318 20.81 -13.85 2.53
C ILE A 318 20.47 -15.33 2.79
N GLU A 319 20.01 -15.69 3.99
CA GLU A 319 19.62 -17.07 4.34
C GLU A 319 18.46 -17.57 3.46
N ILE A 320 17.47 -16.71 3.19
CA ILE A 320 16.38 -16.99 2.27
C ILE A 320 16.92 -17.24 0.85
N ALA A 321 17.78 -16.34 0.35
CA ALA A 321 18.33 -16.43 -1.00
C ALA A 321 19.17 -17.71 -1.19
N THR A 322 20.00 -18.07 -0.22
CA THR A 322 20.84 -19.28 -0.28
C THR A 322 20.03 -20.56 -0.11
N THR A 323 19.02 -20.56 0.76
CA THR A 323 18.15 -21.74 0.97
C THR A 323 17.25 -22.03 -0.24
N TRP A 324 16.85 -21.00 -0.99
CA TRP A 324 16.11 -21.16 -2.24
C TRP A 324 16.92 -21.96 -3.27
N LEU A 325 18.20 -21.60 -3.45
CA LEU A 325 19.11 -22.29 -4.38
C LEU A 325 19.40 -23.75 -3.99
N GLN A 326 19.34 -24.08 -2.71
CA GLN A 326 19.68 -25.42 -2.19
C GLN A 326 18.45 -26.32 -1.96
N GLY A 327 17.24 -25.87 -2.29
CA GLY A 327 16.02 -26.66 -2.09
C GLY A 327 15.63 -26.90 -0.61
N GLY A 328 16.29 -26.21 0.33
CA GLY A 328 16.16 -26.44 1.77
C GLY A 328 14.89 -25.88 2.43
N HIS A 329 13.92 -25.42 1.65
CA HIS A 329 12.68 -24.78 2.11
C HIS A 329 11.60 -25.78 2.55
N LYS A 330 11.81 -27.08 2.32
CA LYS A 330 10.97 -28.17 2.87
C LYS A 330 11.76 -29.01 3.86
N ASN A 331 11.11 -29.38 4.95
CA ASN A 331 11.58 -30.44 5.82
C ASN A 331 11.30 -31.80 5.15
N LEU A 332 12.36 -32.59 4.89
CA LEU A 332 12.24 -33.93 4.30
C LEU A 332 11.66 -34.93 5.32
N PHE A 333 12.09 -34.84 6.57
CA PHE A 333 11.79 -35.83 7.62
C PHE A 333 10.83 -35.33 8.70
N PHE A 334 10.66 -34.02 8.84
CA PHE A 334 9.88 -33.42 9.93
C PHE A 334 8.73 -32.55 9.43
N ARG A 335 7.71 -32.36 10.27
CA ARG A 335 6.65 -31.36 10.04
C ARG A 335 7.10 -30.08 10.73
N ASP A 336 7.13 -28.98 9.99
CA ASP A 336 7.43 -27.64 10.52
C ASP A 336 6.32 -27.15 11.44
N HIS A 337 5.10 -27.61 11.20
CA HIS A 337 3.94 -27.26 11.98
C HIS A 337 2.92 -28.39 12.08
N SER A 338 2.31 -28.49 13.26
CA SER A 338 1.15 -29.35 13.53
C SER A 338 -0.16 -28.54 13.45
N ASN A 339 -1.30 -29.24 13.62
CA ASN A 339 -2.60 -28.59 13.47
C ASN A 339 -3.11 -27.85 14.71
N GLU A 340 -2.47 -28.03 15.86
CA GLU A 340 -2.97 -27.52 17.13
C GLU A 340 -2.16 -26.29 17.56
N ASP A 341 -0.84 -26.30 17.33
CA ASP A 341 0.10 -25.28 17.82
C ASP A 341 -0.24 -23.85 17.37
N PHE A 342 -0.50 -23.60 16.08
CA PHE A 342 -0.70 -22.22 15.61
C PHE A 342 -2.07 -21.64 15.95
N ARG A 343 -3.15 -22.44 15.84
CA ARG A 343 -4.47 -22.01 16.31
C ARG A 343 -4.40 -21.65 17.79
N ASP A 344 -3.85 -22.51 18.62
CA ASP A 344 -3.79 -22.27 20.07
C ASP A 344 -2.88 -21.09 20.42
N HIS A 345 -1.82 -20.87 19.65
CA HIS A 345 -1.04 -19.64 19.78
C HIS A 345 -1.94 -18.43 19.52
N PHE A 346 -2.54 -18.32 18.33
CA PHE A 346 -3.34 -17.15 17.95
C PHE A 346 -4.61 -16.96 18.77
N PHE A 347 -5.29 -18.04 19.17
CA PHE A 347 -6.61 -17.98 19.79
C PHE A 347 -6.64 -18.21 21.31
N ASN A 348 -5.64 -18.88 21.90
CA ASN A 348 -5.67 -19.27 23.33
C ASN A 348 -4.53 -18.66 24.17
N HIS A 349 -3.36 -18.34 23.60
CA HIS A 349 -2.20 -17.83 24.36
C HIS A 349 -1.89 -16.32 24.14
N PHE A 350 -2.54 -15.66 23.17
CA PHE A 350 -2.32 -14.23 22.89
C PHE A 350 -3.31 -13.25 23.54
N PHE A 351 -4.46 -13.73 24.04
CA PHE A 351 -5.45 -12.88 24.73
C PHE A 351 -5.09 -12.52 26.18
N SER A 352 -3.99 -13.05 26.74
CA SER A 352 -3.43 -12.58 28.01
C SER A 352 -2.35 -11.52 27.77
N ASP A 353 -2.63 -10.33 28.30
CA ASP A 353 -1.81 -9.12 28.48
C ASP A 353 -0.56 -8.99 27.56
N SER A 354 -0.70 -8.21 26.48
CA SER A 354 0.38 -7.97 25.49
C SER A 354 1.48 -7.02 25.98
N SER A 355 1.29 -6.36 27.12
CA SER A 355 2.17 -5.29 27.61
C SER A 355 3.58 -5.75 28.02
N ASN A 356 3.77 -7.06 28.30
CA ASN A 356 5.04 -7.62 28.79
C ASN A 356 5.67 -8.69 27.87
N LYS A 357 5.21 -8.82 26.62
CA LYS A 357 5.76 -9.85 25.72
C LYS A 357 7.04 -9.36 25.00
N PRO A 358 8.10 -10.19 24.94
CA PRO A 358 9.30 -9.83 24.19
C PRO A 358 9.00 -9.67 22.70
N GLU A 359 9.69 -8.72 22.07
CA GLU A 359 9.57 -8.43 20.64
C GLU A 359 9.85 -9.70 19.81
N THR A 360 8.89 -10.10 18.98
CA THR A 360 9.01 -11.29 18.13
C THR A 360 9.19 -10.88 16.67
N ARG A 361 10.39 -11.12 16.13
CA ARG A 361 10.78 -10.70 14.79
C ARG A 361 10.40 -11.72 13.72
N ILE A 362 9.38 -11.43 12.92
CA ILE A 362 8.88 -12.31 11.85
C ILE A 362 8.83 -11.63 10.48
N LEU A 363 8.79 -12.43 9.41
CA LEU A 363 8.53 -11.91 8.06
C LEU A 363 7.02 -11.65 7.89
N CYS A 364 6.63 -10.66 7.09
CA CYS A 364 5.22 -10.40 6.77
C CYS A 364 4.56 -11.64 6.13
N SER A 365 5.27 -12.30 5.22
CA SER A 365 4.86 -13.56 4.59
C SER A 365 4.76 -14.72 5.56
N GLN A 366 5.66 -14.81 6.54
CA GLN A 366 5.56 -15.77 7.63
C GLN A 366 4.30 -15.52 8.45
N PHE A 367 4.03 -14.26 8.83
CA PHE A 367 2.83 -13.87 9.56
C PHE A 367 1.56 -14.26 8.82
N VAL A 368 1.44 -13.86 7.54
CA VAL A 368 0.30 -14.21 6.69
C VAL A 368 0.16 -15.72 6.55
N GLY A 369 1.27 -16.44 6.35
CA GLY A 369 1.24 -17.90 6.25
C GLY A 369 0.69 -18.57 7.52
N ILE A 370 1.13 -18.12 8.69
CA ILE A 370 0.66 -18.65 9.98
C ILE A 370 -0.81 -18.27 10.21
N SER A 371 -1.22 -17.03 9.93
CA SER A 371 -2.61 -16.59 10.15
C SER A 371 -3.60 -17.37 9.27
N LEU A 372 -3.24 -17.65 8.01
CA LEU A 372 -4.04 -18.51 7.12
C LEU A 372 -4.19 -19.94 7.66
N ILE A 373 -3.10 -20.51 8.19
CA ILE A 373 -3.12 -21.85 8.79
C ILE A 373 -4.01 -21.85 10.03
N ALA A 374 -3.87 -20.87 10.91
CA ALA A 374 -4.68 -20.73 12.13
C ALA A 374 -6.17 -20.56 11.81
N ALA A 375 -6.51 -19.72 10.82
CA ALA A 375 -7.89 -19.51 10.41
C ALA A 375 -8.56 -20.81 9.91
N VAL A 376 -7.85 -21.62 9.12
CA VAL A 376 -8.35 -22.91 8.61
C VAL A 376 -8.45 -23.96 9.71
N GLN A 377 -7.57 -23.94 10.70
CA GLN A 377 -7.63 -24.83 11.86
C GLN A 377 -8.85 -24.51 12.73
N GLU A 378 -9.09 -23.23 13.00
CA GLU A 378 -10.28 -22.76 13.73
C GLU A 378 -11.56 -23.09 12.98
N LEU A 379 -11.58 -22.92 11.65
CA LEU A 379 -12.73 -23.29 10.84
C LEU A 379 -13.03 -24.80 10.89
N ASN A 380 -12.00 -25.65 10.83
CA ASN A 380 -12.19 -27.10 10.99
C ASN A 380 -12.82 -27.45 12.34
N LEU A 381 -12.40 -26.79 13.42
CA LEU A 381 -12.98 -27.00 14.75
C LEU A 381 -14.48 -26.67 14.75
N GLN A 382 -14.85 -25.47 14.31
CA GLN A 382 -16.24 -25.02 14.27
C GLN A 382 -17.13 -25.93 13.40
N ILE A 383 -16.64 -26.38 12.25
CA ILE A 383 -17.38 -27.30 11.37
C ILE A 383 -17.55 -28.68 12.02
N ASN A 384 -16.48 -29.23 12.60
CA ASN A 384 -16.54 -30.54 13.25
C ASN A 384 -17.55 -30.53 14.41
N GLU A 385 -17.56 -29.48 15.22
CA GLU A 385 -18.57 -29.30 16.27
C GLU A 385 -19.99 -29.21 15.70
N ALA A 386 -20.18 -28.42 14.64
CA ALA A 386 -21.49 -28.26 14.00
C ALA A 386 -22.00 -29.60 13.41
N LEU A 387 -21.14 -30.37 12.77
CA LEU A 387 -21.50 -31.68 12.20
C LEU A 387 -21.74 -32.75 13.27
N THR A 388 -20.96 -32.72 14.36
CA THR A 388 -21.16 -33.62 15.50
C THR A 388 -22.52 -33.36 16.17
N LYS A 389 -22.90 -32.09 16.36
CA LYS A 389 -24.23 -31.69 16.85
C LYS A 389 -25.37 -32.15 15.93
N LYS A 390 -25.08 -32.37 14.64
CA LYS A 390 -26.02 -32.94 13.64
C LYS A 390 -25.93 -34.47 13.53
N GLY A 391 -25.27 -35.14 14.47
CA GLY A 391 -25.22 -36.60 14.57
C GLY A 391 -24.21 -37.28 13.65
N VAL A 392 -23.25 -36.56 13.07
CA VAL A 392 -22.17 -37.19 12.27
C VAL A 392 -21.07 -37.68 13.20
N THR A 393 -20.90 -39.01 13.29
CA THR A 393 -19.95 -39.66 14.23
C THR A 393 -18.60 -39.99 13.61
N GLU A 394 -18.52 -40.15 12.29
CA GLU A 394 -17.29 -40.49 11.55
C GLU A 394 -16.83 -39.32 10.68
N LEU A 395 -16.10 -38.37 11.28
CA LEU A 395 -15.51 -37.25 10.56
C LEU A 395 -14.00 -37.40 10.44
N PRO A 396 -13.40 -37.06 9.27
CA PRO A 396 -11.95 -36.94 9.20
C PRO A 396 -11.51 -35.81 10.15
N LYS A 397 -10.37 -36.00 10.83
CA LYS A 397 -9.81 -34.99 11.75
C LYS A 397 -9.74 -33.59 11.13
N ASN A 398 -9.48 -33.51 9.82
CA ASN A 398 -9.53 -32.24 9.06
C ASN A 398 -10.39 -32.42 7.81
N ILE A 399 -11.51 -31.71 7.77
CA ILE A 399 -12.39 -31.61 6.60
C ILE A 399 -11.76 -30.69 5.55
N ILE A 400 -11.19 -29.58 6.00
CA ILE A 400 -10.51 -28.58 5.20
C ILE A 400 -9.00 -28.76 5.36
N LYS A 401 -8.30 -29.04 4.26
CA LYS A 401 -6.84 -29.17 4.26
C LYS A 401 -6.18 -27.79 4.44
N SER A 402 -5.02 -27.74 5.08
CA SER A 402 -4.23 -26.50 5.20
C SER A 402 -3.84 -25.93 3.82
N PRO A 403 -3.87 -24.59 3.63
CA PRO A 403 -3.49 -23.95 2.38
C PRO A 403 -1.98 -24.02 2.12
N ILE A 404 -1.19 -24.30 3.16
CA ILE A 404 0.27 -24.45 3.11
C ILE A 404 0.64 -25.84 3.62
N SER A 405 1.67 -26.44 3.04
CA SER A 405 2.12 -27.76 3.47
C SER A 405 2.75 -27.75 4.87
N LYS A 406 2.41 -28.75 5.69
CA LYS A 406 3.05 -29.00 7.00
C LYS A 406 4.57 -29.18 6.96
N ARG A 407 5.13 -29.42 5.77
CA ARG A 407 6.58 -29.55 5.55
C ARG A 407 7.25 -28.26 5.12
N GLU A 408 6.48 -27.21 4.85
CA GLU A 408 7.01 -25.91 4.44
C GLU A 408 7.61 -25.19 5.66
N LYS A 409 8.84 -24.69 5.55
CA LYS A 409 9.50 -23.92 6.61
C LYS A 409 8.98 -22.50 6.64
N LEU A 410 8.07 -22.18 7.56
CA LEU A 410 7.37 -20.89 7.55
C LEU A 410 8.30 -19.70 7.84
N TYR A 411 9.38 -19.90 8.59
CA TYR A 411 10.35 -18.85 8.90
C TYR A 411 11.22 -18.40 7.71
N LEU A 412 11.21 -19.16 6.61
CA LEU A 412 11.92 -18.87 5.35
C LEU A 412 10.97 -18.49 4.20
N LEU A 413 9.70 -18.33 4.51
CA LEU A 413 8.66 -18.21 3.51
C LEU A 413 8.63 -16.77 3.01
N THR A 414 9.17 -16.51 1.81
CA THR A 414 9.06 -15.21 1.11
C THR A 414 7.66 -15.00 0.55
N PRO A 415 7.29 -13.77 0.14
CA PRO A 415 6.06 -13.53 -0.62
C PRO A 415 5.91 -14.46 -1.84
N GLU A 416 6.93 -14.58 -2.69
CA GLU A 416 6.89 -15.50 -3.84
C GLU A 416 6.71 -16.96 -3.40
N ARG A 417 7.42 -17.38 -2.34
CA ARG A 417 7.35 -18.76 -1.88
C ARG A 417 6.01 -19.09 -1.25
N LEU A 418 5.39 -18.13 -0.56
CA LEU A 418 4.01 -18.25 -0.05
C LEU A 418 3.06 -18.54 -1.21
N LEU A 419 3.14 -17.71 -2.25
CA LEU A 419 2.30 -17.83 -3.44
C LEU A 419 2.49 -19.19 -4.09
N ASP A 420 3.73 -19.63 -4.28
CA ASP A 420 4.07 -20.95 -4.82
C ASP A 420 3.53 -22.11 -3.98
N ALA A 421 3.68 -22.02 -2.65
CA ALA A 421 3.20 -23.05 -1.74
C ALA A 421 1.69 -23.23 -1.83
N MET A 422 0.95 -22.12 -1.92
CA MET A 422 -0.50 -22.11 -2.09
C MET A 422 -0.93 -22.52 -3.51
N LYS A 423 -0.24 -22.07 -4.57
CA LYS A 423 -0.49 -22.51 -5.95
C LYS A 423 -0.32 -24.02 -6.12
N LYS A 424 0.71 -24.62 -5.51
CA LYS A 424 0.93 -26.08 -5.51
C LYS A 424 -0.21 -26.86 -4.85
N ARG A 425 -1.02 -26.22 -4.01
CA ARG A 425 -2.24 -26.81 -3.43
C ARG A 425 -3.47 -26.62 -4.32
N GLY A 426 -3.40 -25.80 -5.36
CA GLY A 426 -4.54 -25.50 -6.24
C GLY A 426 -5.64 -24.70 -5.55
N VAL A 427 -5.30 -23.93 -4.50
CA VAL A 427 -6.28 -23.26 -3.63
C VAL A 427 -6.47 -21.78 -3.96
N LEU A 428 -5.76 -21.23 -4.95
CA LEU A 428 -5.79 -19.81 -5.25
C LEU A 428 -6.52 -19.51 -6.56
N GLU A 429 -7.29 -18.43 -6.55
CA GLU A 429 -7.80 -17.76 -7.74
C GLU A 429 -7.30 -16.31 -7.73
N LYS A 430 -6.71 -15.83 -8.83
CA LYS A 430 -6.32 -14.43 -8.96
C LYS A 430 -7.58 -13.57 -9.06
N VAL A 431 -7.67 -12.52 -8.25
CA VAL A 431 -8.77 -11.58 -8.27
C VAL A 431 -8.57 -10.62 -9.46
N PRO A 432 -9.52 -10.53 -10.41
CA PRO A 432 -9.40 -9.61 -11.52
C PRO A 432 -9.53 -8.15 -11.06
N MET A 433 -9.00 -7.23 -11.86
CA MET A 433 -9.26 -5.80 -11.70
C MET A 433 -10.74 -5.51 -11.88
N PRO A 434 -11.36 -4.66 -11.03
CA PRO A 434 -12.73 -4.19 -11.24
C PRO A 434 -12.90 -3.67 -12.66
N ALA A 435 -13.99 -4.07 -13.32
CA ALA A 435 -14.23 -3.71 -14.71
C ALA A 435 -14.29 -2.18 -14.87
N GLU A 436 -14.83 -1.51 -13.87
CA GLU A 436 -15.01 -0.06 -13.77
C GLU A 436 -13.65 0.67 -13.77
N VAL A 437 -12.68 0.20 -12.98
CA VAL A 437 -11.32 0.75 -12.98
C VAL A 437 -10.55 0.36 -14.25
N SER A 438 -10.75 -0.86 -14.73
CA SER A 438 -10.06 -1.40 -15.92
C SER A 438 -10.33 -0.63 -17.21
N LYS A 439 -11.42 0.15 -17.27
CA LYS A 439 -11.75 1.03 -18.39
C LYS A 439 -10.72 2.14 -18.55
N PHE A 440 -10.11 2.60 -17.47
CA PHE A 440 -9.23 3.76 -17.43
C PHE A 440 -7.75 3.40 -17.35
N ILE A 441 -7.40 2.31 -16.67
CA ILE A 441 -6.01 1.98 -16.34
C ILE A 441 -5.54 0.70 -17.03
N ALA A 442 -4.33 0.73 -17.57
CA ALA A 442 -3.62 -0.45 -18.07
C ALA A 442 -2.64 -0.96 -17.00
N LYS A 443 -3.03 -2.02 -16.28
CA LYS A 443 -2.18 -2.68 -15.27
C LYS A 443 -1.10 -3.58 -15.87
N ASN A 444 -1.25 -3.98 -17.13
CA ASN A 444 -0.27 -4.82 -17.83
C ASN A 444 0.78 -3.90 -18.47
N VAL A 445 1.99 -3.92 -17.92
CA VAL A 445 3.19 -3.48 -18.62
C VAL A 445 3.92 -4.75 -19.08
N ILE A 446 4.36 -4.69 -20.35
CA ILE A 446 4.89 -5.74 -21.24
C ILE A 446 5.85 -6.72 -20.55
#